data_AF-A0A382MBJ9-F1
#
_entry.id   AF-A0A382MBJ9-F1
#
_cell.length_a   1.000
_cell.length_b   1.000
_cell.length_c   1.000
_cell.angle_alpha   90.00
_cell.angle_beta   90.00
_cell.angle_gamma   90.00
#
_symmetry.space_group_name_H-M   'P 1'
#
loop_
_entity.id
_entity.type
_entity.pdbx_description
1 polymer ?
#
loop_
_entity_poly.entity_id
_entity_poly.type
_entity_poly.pdbx_seq_one_letter_code
_entity_poly.pdbx_strand_id
1 'polypeptide(L)' 'MKKIEHTNIDVIRNDKIELTTVINYDKIILSPGPSLPKDAGKMPSLIRKYYKTKSILGICLGHQAIGENFGGKLFN' A
#
# COMPACT_ATOMS: atom_id res chain seq x y z
N MET A 1 -19.38 -2.37 -5.48
CA MET A 1 -18.62 -1.80 -4.33
C MET A 1 -19.51 -1.89 -3.10
N LYS A 2 -19.09 -2.58 -2.03
CA LYS A 2 -19.80 -2.51 -0.74
C LYS A 2 -19.42 -1.19 -0.08
N LYS A 3 -20.42 -0.36 0.24
CA LYS A 3 -20.24 0.89 0.99
C LYS A 3 -19.91 0.53 2.44
N ILE A 4 -18.80 1.03 2.97
CA ILE A 4 -18.54 1.02 4.41
C ILE A 4 -19.25 2.25 4.94
N GLU A 5 -20.32 2.07 5.70
CA GLU A 5 -21.32 3.13 5.91
C GLU A 5 -20.81 4.31 6.73
N HIS A 6 -19.67 4.20 7.41
CA HIS A 6 -19.19 5.21 8.36
C HIS A 6 -17.71 5.61 8.13
N THR A 7 -17.16 5.37 6.94
CA THR A 7 -15.78 5.76 6.63
C THR A 7 -15.65 6.16 5.17
N ASN A 8 -15.09 7.34 4.91
CA ASN A 8 -14.77 7.77 3.55
C ASN A 8 -13.52 7.03 3.06
N ILE A 9 -13.66 6.26 1.98
CA ILE A 9 -12.61 5.38 1.47
C ILE A 9 -12.55 5.54 -0.04
N ASP A 10 -11.38 5.89 -0.54
CA ASP A 10 -11.06 5.82 -1.95
C ASP A 10 -10.29 4.54 -2.26
N VAL A 11 -10.76 3.80 -3.27
CA VAL A 11 -10.06 2.63 -3.80
C VAL A 11 -9.40 3.04 -5.11
N ILE A 12 -8.09 3.20 -5.07
CA ILE A 12 -7.31 3.69 -6.20
C ILE A 12 -6.33 2.61 -6.62
N ARG A 13 -6.21 2.37 -7.94
CA ARG A 13 -5.18 1.46 -8.44
C ARG A 13 -3.79 2.06 -8.19
N ASN A 14 -2.87 1.22 -7.75
CA ASN A 14 -1.51 1.61 -7.37
C ASN A 14 -0.70 2.27 -8.51
N ASP A 15 -0.98 1.95 -9.78
CA ASP A 15 -0.34 2.58 -10.94
C ASP A 15 -0.90 3.99 -11.24
N LYS A 16 -2.13 4.28 -10.82
CA LYS A 16 -2.85 5.52 -11.12
C LYS A 16 -2.79 6.58 -10.02
N ILE A 17 -2.27 6.25 -8.83
CA ILE A 17 -2.18 7.22 -7.73
C ILE A 17 -0.89 8.04 -7.83
N GLU A 18 -1.00 9.36 -7.65
CA GLU A 18 0.16 10.23 -7.50
C GLU A 18 0.64 10.23 -6.05
N LEU A 19 1.93 9.97 -5.82
CA LEU A 19 2.46 9.82 -4.46
C LEU A 19 2.33 11.10 -3.62
N THR A 20 2.10 12.26 -4.22
CA THR A 20 1.89 13.52 -3.48
C THR A 20 0.48 13.63 -2.93
N THR A 21 -0.53 13.04 -3.57
CA THR A 21 -1.93 13.13 -3.13
C THR A 21 -2.22 12.28 -1.89
N VAL A 22 -1.38 11.26 -1.64
CA VAL A 22 -1.47 10.37 -0.48
C VAL A 22 -1.39 11.13 0.86
N ILE A 23 -0.80 12.33 0.88
CA ILE A 23 -0.72 13.17 2.08
C ILE A 23 -2.11 13.51 2.66
N ASN A 24 -3.14 13.57 1.80
CA ASN A 24 -4.51 13.93 2.14
C ASN A 24 -5.29 12.81 2.84
N TYR A 25 -4.72 11.60 2.94
CA TYR A 25 -5.36 10.45 3.58
C TYR A 25 -4.79 10.21 4.97
N ASP A 26 -5.62 9.82 5.93
CA ASP A 26 -5.15 9.52 7.29
C ASP A 26 -4.39 8.20 7.38
N LYS A 27 -4.82 7.21 6.59
CA LYS A 27 -4.38 5.81 6.67
C LYS A 27 -4.24 5.23 5.27
N ILE A 28 -3.36 4.24 5.13
CA ILE A 28 -3.10 3.54 3.86
C ILE A 28 -3.40 2.06 4.05
N ILE A 29 -4.18 1.49 3.13
CA ILE A 29 -4.40 0.04 3.02
C ILE A 29 -3.81 -0.42 1.69
N LEU A 30 -2.83 -1.32 1.75
CA LEU A 30 -2.26 -1.97 0.58
C LEU A 30 -2.99 -3.30 0.35
N SER A 31 -3.80 -3.32 -0.71
CA SER A 31 -4.65 -4.45 -1.06
C SER A 31 -3.85 -5.69 -1.48
N PRO A 32 -4.45 -6.90 -1.41
CA PRO A 32 -3.86 -8.08 -2.05
C PRO A 32 -3.75 -7.88 -3.57
N GLY A 33 -2.86 -8.65 -4.20
CA GLY A 33 -2.68 -8.67 -5.65
C GLY A 33 -1.81 -9.85 -6.09
N PRO A 34 -1.83 -10.18 -7.38
CA PRO A 34 -0.88 -11.14 -7.95
C PRO A 34 0.52 -10.51 -8.06
N SER A 35 1.54 -11.34 -8.34
CA SER A 35 2.95 -10.97 -8.54
C SER A 35 3.78 -10.75 -7.27
N LEU A 36 5.03 -10.31 -7.42
CA LEU A 36 5.98 -10.02 -6.34
C LEU A 36 5.98 -8.52 -5.99
N PRO A 37 6.39 -8.14 -4.77
CA PRO A 37 6.37 -6.73 -4.37
C PRO A 37 7.25 -5.80 -5.20
N LYS A 38 8.40 -6.29 -5.70
CA LYS A 38 9.26 -5.53 -6.61
C LYS A 38 8.54 -5.10 -7.89
N ASP A 39 7.50 -5.82 -8.30
CA ASP A 39 6.70 -5.57 -9.49
C ASP A 39 5.41 -4.79 -9.16
N ALA A 40 5.16 -4.50 -7.87
CA ALA A 40 3.96 -3.81 -7.40
C ALA A 40 4.03 -2.29 -7.61
N GLY A 41 4.42 -1.83 -8.80
CA GLY A 41 4.35 -0.44 -9.25
C GLY A 41 4.87 0.60 -8.24
N LYS A 42 4.02 1.58 -7.88
CA LYS A 42 4.37 2.68 -6.96
C LYS A 42 4.37 2.26 -5.47
N MET A 43 4.01 1.02 -5.15
CA MET A 43 3.79 0.56 -3.76
C MET A 43 5.07 0.61 -2.92
N PRO A 44 6.24 0.14 -3.38
CA PRO A 44 7.47 0.25 -2.59
C PRO A 44 7.84 1.69 -2.27
N SER A 45 7.71 2.60 -3.24
CA SER A 45 8.00 4.03 -3.07
C SER A 45 7.00 4.70 -2.12
N LEU A 46 5.73 4.31 -2.17
CA LEU A 46 4.68 4.79 -1.28
C LEU A 46 5.00 4.45 0.18
N ILE A 47 5.38 3.20 0.46
CA ILE A 47 5.77 2.75 1.79
C ILE A 47 6.97 3.57 2.30
N ARG A 48 8.07 3.68 1.52
CA ARG A 48 9.27 4.44 1.93
C ARG A 48 8.97 5.90 2.26
N LYS A 49 8.04 6.52 1.53
CA LYS A 49 7.67 7.92 1.72
C LYS A 49 6.84 8.13 2.98
N TYR A 50 5.93 7.21 3.30
CA TYR A 50 4.88 7.45 4.30
C TYR A 50 4.97 6.61 5.58
N TYR A 51 5.87 5.62 5.68
CA TYR A 51 5.94 4.73 6.85
C TYR A 51 6.16 5.44 8.20
N LYS A 52 6.78 6.63 8.20
CA LYS A 52 7.01 7.43 9.41
C LYS A 52 5.83 8.33 9.79
N THR A 53 4.92 8.61 8.86
CA THR A 53 3.92 9.67 9.00
C THR A 53 2.49 9.17 8.89
N LYS A 54 2.27 7.93 8.42
CA LYS A 54 0.95 7.33 8.21
C LYS A 54 0.93 5.90 8.73
N SER A 55 -0.20 5.48 9.30
CA SER A 55 -0.46 4.07 9.57
C SER A 55 -0.70 3.32 8.26
N ILE A 56 0.03 2.22 8.05
CA ILE A 56 -0.05 1.39 6.84
C ILE A 56 -0.45 -0.04 7.23
N LEU A 57 -1.52 -0.55 6.63
CA LEU A 57 -1.93 -1.95 6.73
C LEU A 57 -1.70 -2.64 5.37
N GLY A 58 -0.89 -3.69 5.35
CA GLY A 58 -0.65 -4.50 4.15
C GLY A 58 -1.34 -5.85 4.22
N ILE A 59 -2.01 -6.26 3.15
CA ILE A 59 -2.70 -7.55 3.04
C ILE A 59 -2.06 -8.36 1.91
N CYS A 60 -1.66 -9.61 2.20
CA CYS A 60 -1.01 -10.51 1.23
C CYS A 60 0.20 -9.84 0.53
N LEU A 61 0.10 -9.52 -0.76
CA LEU A 61 1.13 -8.76 -1.49
C LEU A 61 1.52 -7.46 -0.78
N GLY A 62 0.54 -6.74 -0.20
CA GLY A 62 0.81 -5.53 0.57
C GLY A 62 1.65 -5.80 1.82
N HIS A 63 1.45 -6.95 2.47
CA HIS A 63 2.26 -7.35 3.63
C HIS A 63 3.69 -7.71 3.22
N GLN A 64 3.84 -8.48 2.14
CA GLN A 64 5.14 -8.83 1.56
C GLN A 64 5.92 -7.56 1.16
N ALA A 65 5.25 -6.59 0.54
CA ALA A 65 5.85 -5.32 0.14
C ALA A 65 6.37 -4.49 1.31
N ILE A 66 5.68 -4.53 2.46
CA ILE A 66 6.17 -3.91 3.69
C ILE A 66 7.43 -4.64 4.17
N GLY A 67 7.38 -5.98 4.26
CA GLY A 67 8.51 -6.80 4.71
C GLY A 67 9.77 -6.54 3.89
N GLU A 68 9.69 -6.65 2.56
CA GLU A 68 10.85 -6.42 1.68
C GLU A 68 11.38 -4.97 1.76
N ASN A 69 10.51 -3.98 1.98
CA ASN A 69 10.95 -2.59 2.12
C ASN A 69 11.88 -2.35 3.31
N PHE A 70 11.73 -3.15 4.36
CA PHE A 70 12.52 -3.09 5.59
C PHE A 70 13.57 -4.20 5.68
N GLY A 71 13.96 -4.80 4.55
CA GLY A 71 15.04 -5.78 4.47
C GLY A 71 14.61 -7.23 4.70
N GLY A 72 13.31 -7.50 4.81
CA GLY A 72 12.76 -8.84 4.75
C GLY A 72 13.05 -9.51 3.39
N LYS A 73 13.06 -10.84 3.39
CA LYS A 73 13.23 -11.65 2.17
C LYS A 73 12.04 -12.59 2.02
N LEU A 74 11.60 -12.79 0.78
CA LEU A 74 10.58 -13.77 0.44
C LEU A 74 11.23 -15.13 0.13
N PHE A 75 10.56 -16.19 0.53
CA PHE A 75 10.94 -17.58 0.30
C PHE A 75 9.73 -18.34 -0.25
N ASN A 76 10.00 -19.41 -1.00
CA ASN A 76 8.99 -20.30 -1.58
C ASN A 76 8.83 -21.57 -0.75
#